data_AF-A0A3N5SDS9-F1
#
_entry.id   AF-A0A3N5SDS9-F1
#
_cell.length_a   1.000
_cell.length_b   1.000
_cell.length_c   1.000
_cell.angle_alpha   90.00
_cell.angle_beta   90.00
_cell.angle_gamma   90.00
#
_symmetry.space_group_name_H-M   'P 1'
#
loop_
_entity.id
_entity.type
_entity.pdbx_description
1 polymer ?
#
loop_
_entity_poly.entity_id
_entity_poly.type
_entity_poly.pdbx_seq_one_letter_code
_entity_poly.pdbx_strand_id
1 'polypeptide(L)'
;MTEKFALAPANSPGGGRVAAALVAAILAVSTASIFIRFAQVEAPSLVIAALRLAFATLLLAPIAWTRHRAELKSLTRTELTLGIISGLFLAAHFATWISSLEYTTVASSVVFVSTGPLWVALLSPLLLKERLTRAAVVGLVIAILGGTMIGLSDA
;
A
#
# COMPACT_ATOMS: atom_id res chain seq x y z
N MET A 1 -4.00 32.88 -27.08
CA MET A 1 -2.83 32.36 -26.35
C MET A 1 -3.27 31.08 -25.65
N THR A 2 -3.49 30.02 -26.44
CA THR A 2 -4.22 28.80 -26.03
C THR A 2 -3.70 27.62 -26.83
N GLU A 3 -2.40 27.32 -26.73
CA GLU A 3 -1.84 26.07 -27.25
C GLU A 3 -0.66 25.63 -26.37
N LYS A 4 -0.60 24.31 -26.08
CA LYS A 4 0.46 23.53 -25.38
C LYS A 4 0.14 22.96 -23.98
N PHE A 5 -1.02 22.31 -23.83
CA PHE A 5 -1.19 21.20 -22.87
C PHE A 5 -1.62 19.90 -23.58
N ALA A 6 -1.02 19.62 -24.74
CA ALA A 6 -1.08 18.27 -25.31
C ALA A 6 -0.19 17.36 -24.43
N LEU A 7 -0.79 16.74 -23.42
CA LEU A 7 -0.17 15.65 -22.69
C LEU A 7 0.20 14.57 -23.72
N ALA A 8 1.48 14.22 -23.80
CA ALA A 8 1.93 13.11 -24.64
C ALA A 8 1.09 11.86 -24.31
N PRO A 9 0.70 11.04 -25.30
CA PRO A 9 -0.05 9.82 -25.01
C PRO A 9 0.77 8.96 -24.06
N ALA A 10 0.27 8.77 -22.84
CA ALA A 10 0.87 7.85 -21.90
C ALA A 10 0.85 6.48 -22.55
N ASN A 11 2.03 5.92 -22.86
CA ASN A 11 2.14 4.56 -23.35
C ASN A 11 1.52 3.64 -22.30
N SER A 12 0.30 3.15 -22.54
CA SER A 12 -0.33 2.16 -21.68
C SER A 12 0.57 0.92 -21.69
N PRO A 13 1.14 0.52 -20.54
CA PRO A 13 1.99 -0.66 -20.50
C PRO A 13 1.20 -1.85 -21.07
N GLY A 14 1.80 -2.61 -21.98
CA GLY A 14 1.15 -3.79 -22.56
C GLY A 14 0.64 -4.72 -21.45
N GLY A 15 -0.53 -5.33 -21.64
CA GLY A 15 -1.22 -6.09 -20.58
C GLY A 15 -0.36 -7.14 -19.89
N GLY A 16 0.57 -7.79 -20.62
CA GLY A 16 1.54 -8.73 -20.04
C GLY A 16 2.50 -8.12 -19.03
N ARG A 17 2.94 -6.86 -19.23
CA ARG A 17 3.81 -6.15 -18.26
C ARG A 17 3.07 -5.80 -16.98
N VAL A 18 1.81 -5.39 -17.09
CA VAL A 18 0.95 -5.12 -15.94
C VAL A 18 0.71 -6.41 -15.15
N ALA A 19 0.34 -7.50 -15.83
CA ALA A 19 0.16 -8.79 -15.19
C ALA A 19 1.42 -9.28 -14.48
N ALA A 20 2.59 -9.18 -15.13
CA ALA A 20 3.86 -9.57 -14.50
C ALA A 20 4.19 -8.72 -13.26
N ALA A 21 3.96 -7.40 -13.31
CA ALA A 21 4.15 -6.52 -12.17
C ALA A 21 3.21 -6.87 -11.01
N LEU A 22 1.94 -7.19 -11.30
CA LEU A 22 0.96 -7.61 -10.29
C LEU A 22 1.36 -8.94 -9.65
N VAL A 23 1.78 -9.94 -10.44
CA VAL A 23 2.24 -11.23 -9.91
C VAL A 23 3.45 -11.03 -9.01
N ALA A 24 4.44 -10.24 -9.44
CA ALA A 24 5.61 -9.93 -8.61
C ALA A 24 5.23 -9.21 -7.31
N ALA A 25 4.32 -8.25 -7.37
CA ALA A 25 3.83 -7.52 -6.19
C ALA A 25 3.10 -8.46 -5.22
N ILE A 26 2.22 -9.33 -5.71
CA ILE A 26 1.49 -10.30 -4.90
C ILE A 26 2.46 -11.27 -4.22
N LEU A 27 3.43 -11.82 -4.95
CA LEU A 27 4.44 -12.71 -4.37
C LEU A 27 5.27 -12.02 -3.29
N ALA A 28 5.70 -10.78 -3.54
CA ALA A 28 6.47 -9.99 -2.59
C ALA A 28 5.67 -9.69 -1.31
N VAL A 29 4.41 -9.26 -1.45
CA VAL A 29 3.56 -8.94 -0.30
C VAL A 29 3.18 -10.19 0.50
N SER A 30 2.85 -11.29 -0.17
CA SER A 30 2.47 -12.56 0.49
C SER A 30 3.63 -13.18 1.28
N THR A 31 4.86 -13.10 0.76
CA THR A 31 6.05 -13.63 1.45
C THR A 31 6.57 -12.70 2.55
N ALA A 32 6.30 -11.39 2.45
CA ALA A 32 6.79 -10.40 3.41
C ALA A 32 6.40 -10.73 4.86
N SER A 33 5.14 -11.10 5.12
CA SER A 33 4.67 -11.39 6.49
C SER A 33 5.40 -12.56 7.14
N ILE A 34 5.79 -13.57 6.35
CA ILE A 34 6.55 -14.73 6.83
C ILE A 34 7.97 -14.29 7.23
N PHE A 35 8.66 -13.52 6.38
CA PHE A 35 10.00 -13.02 6.69
C PHE A 35 10.00 -12.04 7.86
N ILE A 36 8.96 -11.22 8.00
CA ILE A 36 8.79 -10.33 9.15
C ILE A 36 8.63 -11.17 10.42
N ARG A 37 7.77 -12.19 10.43
CA ARG A 37 7.58 -13.08 11.58
C ARG A 37 8.87 -13.82 11.95
N PHE A 38 9.67 -14.20 10.96
CA PHE A 38 10.99 -14.79 11.19
C PHE A 38 11.96 -13.79 11.82
N ALA A 39 12.01 -12.55 11.31
CA ALA A 39 12.86 -11.51 11.86
C ALA A 39 12.44 -11.05 13.28
N GLN A 40 11.15 -11.18 13.63
CA GLN A 40 10.62 -10.86 14.96
C GLN A 40 11.20 -11.74 16.08
N VAL A 41 11.82 -12.88 15.74
CA VAL A 41 12.54 -13.71 16.71
C VAL A 41 13.76 -12.97 17.29
N GLU A 42 14.40 -12.11 16.50
CA GLU A 42 15.67 -11.47 16.84
C GLU A 42 15.56 -9.95 17.03
N ALA A 43 14.48 -9.32 16.54
CA ALA A 43 14.32 -7.87 16.54
C ALA A 43 12.88 -7.44 16.86
N PRO A 44 12.68 -6.34 17.61
CA PRO A 44 11.35 -5.80 17.87
C PRO A 44 10.62 -5.39 16.59
N SER A 45 9.30 -5.60 16.56
CA SER A 45 8.41 -5.19 15.45
C SER A 45 8.64 -3.77 14.93
N LEU A 46 8.80 -2.81 15.84
CA LEU A 46 9.00 -1.41 15.46
C LEU A 46 10.35 -1.18 14.76
N VAL A 47 11.40 -1.90 15.16
CA VAL A 47 12.72 -1.84 14.51
C VAL A 47 12.63 -2.40 13.09
N ILE A 48 11.94 -3.54 12.92
CA ILE A 48 11.72 -4.14 11.61
C ILE A 48 10.93 -3.20 10.70
N ALA A 49 9.86 -2.57 11.22
CA ALA A 49 9.07 -1.59 10.50
C ALA A 49 9.91 -0.39 10.05
N ALA A 50 10.68 0.19 10.98
CA ALA A 50 11.54 1.34 10.71
C ALA A 50 12.61 1.01 9.66
N LEU A 51 13.27 -0.15 9.77
CA LEU A 51 14.27 -0.60 8.80
C LEU A 51 13.66 -0.81 7.41
N ARG A 52 12.47 -1.43 7.31
CA ARG A 52 11.79 -1.60 6.02
C ARG A 52 11.50 -0.28 5.33
N LEU A 53 10.97 0.69 6.07
CA LEU A 53 10.70 2.03 5.53
C LEU A 53 12.00 2.76 5.19
N ALA A 54 13.03 2.68 6.04
CA ALA A 54 14.32 3.30 5.79
C ALA A 54 14.99 2.74 4.52
N PHE A 55 14.99 1.42 4.31
CA PHE A 55 15.53 0.81 3.10
C PHE A 55 14.72 1.18 1.86
N ALA A 56 13.38 1.16 1.94
CA ALA A 56 12.53 1.60 0.84
C ALA A 56 12.82 3.06 0.46
N THR A 57 12.91 3.95 1.45
CA THR A 57 13.27 5.36 1.24
C THR A 57 14.67 5.49 0.68
N LEU A 58 15.68 4.76 1.19
CA LEU A 58 17.05 4.83 0.70
C LEU A 58 17.18 4.40 -0.76
N LEU A 59 16.44 3.38 -1.17
CA LEU A 59 16.41 2.90 -2.55
C LEU A 59 15.65 3.84 -3.49
N LEU A 60 14.55 4.42 -3.03
CA LEU A 60 13.70 5.30 -3.85
C LEU A 60 14.18 6.75 -3.89
N ALA A 61 14.80 7.26 -2.82
CA ALA A 61 15.28 8.63 -2.70
C ALA A 61 16.22 9.06 -3.85
N PRO A 62 17.24 8.29 -4.26
CA PRO A 62 18.10 8.71 -5.37
C PRO A 62 17.34 8.75 -6.70
N ILE A 63 16.36 7.85 -6.91
CA ILE A 63 15.53 7.84 -8.12
C ILE A 63 14.61 9.08 -8.13
N ALA A 64 13.95 9.36 -7.00
CA ALA A 64 13.11 10.54 -6.84
C ALA A 64 13.93 11.83 -7.02
N TRP A 65 15.13 11.90 -6.46
CA TRP A 65 16.00 13.06 -6.55
C TRP A 65 16.58 13.28 -7.96
N THR A 66 16.88 12.21 -8.70
CA THR A 66 17.46 12.33 -10.05
C THR A 66 16.39 12.58 -11.11
N ARG A 67 15.21 11.97 -11.01
CA ARG A 67 14.15 12.06 -12.02
C ARG A 67 13.08 13.11 -11.72
N HIS A 68 12.82 13.41 -10.45
CA HIS A 68 11.68 14.24 -10.02
C HIS A 68 12.11 15.47 -9.19
N ARG A 69 13.38 15.89 -9.30
CA ARG A 69 13.92 17.02 -8.52
C ARG A 69 13.13 18.32 -8.65
N ALA A 70 12.72 18.66 -9.87
CA ALA A 70 12.03 19.91 -10.14
C ALA A 70 10.67 19.95 -9.44
N GLU A 71 9.94 18.84 -9.50
CA GLU A 71 8.64 18.63 -8.85
C GLU A 71 8.76 18.69 -7.32
N LEU A 72 9.77 18.03 -6.74
CA LEU A 72 10.04 18.08 -5.30
C LEU A 72 10.36 19.51 -4.81
N LYS A 73 11.02 20.32 -5.65
CA LYS A 73 11.34 21.72 -5.31
C LYS A 73 10.15 22.68 -5.48
N SER A 74 9.17 22.33 -6.31
CA SER A 74 7.97 23.14 -6.52
C SER A 74 6.86 22.88 -5.50
N LEU A 75 7.07 21.94 -4.57
CA LEU A 75 6.07 21.62 -3.54
C LEU A 75 5.76 22.85 -2.67
N THR A 76 4.47 23.13 -2.57
CA THR A 76 3.93 24.14 -1.65
C THR A 76 4.03 23.65 -0.20
N ARG A 77 3.92 24.57 0.77
CA ARG A 77 3.89 24.22 2.20
C ARG A 77 2.73 23.27 2.54
N THR A 78 1.59 23.44 1.90
CA THR A 78 0.41 22.59 2.09
C THR A 78 0.69 21.18 1.62
N GLU A 79 1.25 21.00 0.41
CA GLU A 79 1.61 19.68 -0.12
C GLU A 79 2.67 18.99 0.73
N LEU A 80 3.68 19.74 1.20
CA LEU A 80 4.68 19.21 2.12
C LEU A 80 4.05 18.74 3.44
N THR A 81 3.12 19.53 4.00
CA THR A 81 2.41 19.17 5.24
C THR A 81 1.55 17.94 5.06
N LEU A 82 0.80 17.84 3.96
CA LEU A 82 0.02 16.66 3.61
C LEU A 82 0.91 15.43 3.39
N GLY A 83 2.08 15.61 2.76
CA GLY A 83 3.08 14.55 2.59
C GLY A 83 3.62 14.04 3.93
N ILE A 84 3.92 14.93 4.87
CA ILE A 84 4.35 14.55 6.23
C ILE A 84 3.24 13.81 6.96
N ILE A 85 2.01 14.32 6.92
CA ILE A 85 0.85 13.66 7.56
C ILE A 85 0.63 12.27 6.95
N SER A 86 0.67 12.14 5.62
CA SER A 86 0.57 10.85 4.94
C SER A 86 1.69 9.91 5.36
N GLY A 87 2.92 10.41 5.52
CA GLY A 87 4.05 9.64 6.03
C GLY A 87 3.86 9.13 7.45
N LEU A 88 3.28 9.95 8.34
CA LEU A 88 2.95 9.56 9.71
C LEU A 88 1.87 8.45 9.75
N PHE A 89 0.82 8.58 8.95
CA PHE A 89 -0.19 7.52 8.82
C PHE A 89 0.41 6.23 8.25
N LEU A 90 1.32 6.34 7.28
CA LEU A 90 2.02 5.18 6.73
C LEU A 90 2.91 4.51 7.79
N ALA A 91 3.66 5.30 8.57
CA ALA A 91 4.48 4.78 9.65
C ALA A 91 3.63 4.08 10.73
N ALA A 92 2.52 4.71 11.13
CA ALA A 92 1.56 4.11 12.07
C ALA A 92 0.99 2.80 11.52
N HIS A 93 0.58 2.78 10.25
CA HIS A 93 0.07 1.58 9.59
C HIS A 93 1.09 0.42 9.62
N PHE A 94 2.35 0.66 9.23
CA PHE A 94 3.39 -0.37 9.26
C PHE A 94 3.72 -0.82 10.69
N ALA A 95 3.74 0.10 11.65
CA ALA A 95 3.96 -0.23 13.05
C ALA A 95 2.83 -1.14 13.58
N THR A 96 1.56 -0.80 13.32
CA THR A 96 0.42 -1.61 13.78
C THR A 96 0.33 -2.96 13.06
N TRP A 97 0.57 -3.00 11.75
CA TRP A 97 0.51 -4.24 10.98
C TRP A 97 1.64 -5.21 11.34
N ILE A 98 2.86 -4.72 11.52
CA ILE A 98 3.96 -5.60 11.91
C ILE A 98 3.78 -6.07 13.35
N SER A 99 3.37 -5.18 14.26
CA SER A 99 3.09 -5.58 15.64
C SER A 99 1.95 -6.60 15.74
N SER A 100 0.91 -6.52 14.88
CA SER A 100 -0.18 -7.50 14.90
C SER A 100 0.30 -8.92 14.59
N LEU A 101 1.39 -9.08 13.84
CA LEU A 101 2.00 -10.39 13.62
C LEU A 101 2.55 -11.02 14.91
N GLU A 102 2.76 -10.30 16.01
CA GLU A 102 3.14 -10.90 17.29
C GLU A 102 1.91 -11.38 18.09
N TYR A 103 0.76 -10.72 17.92
CA TYR A 103 -0.46 -10.98 18.68
C TYR A 103 -1.37 -12.03 18.06
N THR A 104 -1.22 -12.33 16.77
CA THR A 104 -2.06 -13.31 16.07
C THR A 104 -1.27 -14.14 15.07
N THR A 105 -1.94 -15.05 14.36
CA THR A 105 -1.35 -15.83 13.27
C THR A 105 -1.06 -14.93 12.07
N VAL A 106 -0.11 -15.36 11.24
CA VAL A 106 0.22 -14.64 10.01
C VAL A 106 -1.01 -14.54 9.10
N ALA A 107 -1.80 -15.62 8.98
CA ALA A 107 -2.99 -15.63 8.13
C ALA A 107 -4.08 -14.68 8.66
N SER A 108 -4.42 -14.73 9.95
CA SER A 108 -5.39 -13.79 10.54
C SER A 108 -4.94 -12.33 10.39
N SER A 109 -3.67 -12.01 10.67
CA SER A 109 -3.13 -10.65 10.49
C SER A 109 -3.21 -10.18 9.04
N VAL A 110 -2.88 -11.06 8.08
CA VAL A 110 -2.92 -10.74 6.65
C VAL A 110 -4.35 -10.55 6.16
N VAL A 111 -5.30 -11.35 6.64
CA VAL A 111 -6.73 -11.15 6.35
C VAL A 111 -7.19 -9.77 6.80
N PHE A 112 -6.90 -9.38 8.05
CA PHE A 112 -7.29 -8.06 8.57
C PHE A 112 -6.69 -6.91 7.77
N VAL A 113 -5.38 -6.92 7.47
CA VAL A 113 -4.77 -5.83 6.70
C VAL A 113 -5.27 -5.79 5.26
N SER A 114 -5.65 -6.95 4.69
CA SER A 114 -6.17 -7.08 3.32
C SER A 114 -7.61 -6.56 3.19
N THR A 115 -8.27 -6.21 4.28
CA THR A 115 -9.57 -5.52 4.26
C THR A 115 -9.48 -4.05 3.84
N GLY A 116 -8.29 -3.51 3.55
CA GLY A 116 -8.09 -2.14 3.07
C GLY A 116 -9.09 -1.67 1.99
N PRO A 117 -9.37 -2.46 0.94
CA PRO A 117 -10.37 -2.11 -0.07
C PRO A 117 -11.80 -1.93 0.47
N LEU A 118 -12.17 -2.63 1.54
CA LEU A 118 -13.47 -2.44 2.22
C LEU A 118 -13.57 -1.05 2.80
N TRP A 119 -12.53 -0.61 3.52
CA TRP A 119 -12.47 0.71 4.12
C TRP A 119 -12.44 1.82 3.05
N VAL A 120 -11.70 1.62 1.97
CA VAL A 120 -11.69 2.55 0.83
C VAL A 120 -13.08 2.62 0.17
N ALA A 121 -13.74 1.48 -0.03
CA ALA A 121 -15.08 1.44 -0.60
C ALA A 121 -16.12 2.15 0.30
N LEU A 122 -15.99 2.02 1.62
CA LEU A 122 -16.87 2.68 2.58
C LEU A 122 -16.62 4.19 2.67
N LEU A 123 -15.35 4.61 2.68
CA LEU A 123 -14.95 5.99 2.93
C LEU A 123 -14.87 6.84 1.65
N SER A 124 -14.57 6.26 0.49
CA SER A 124 -14.42 7.02 -0.77
C SER A 124 -15.70 7.77 -1.17
N PRO A 125 -16.91 7.18 -1.13
CA PRO A 125 -18.14 7.93 -1.42
C PRO A 125 -18.39 9.09 -0.43
N LEU A 126 -17.95 8.94 0.82
CA LEU A 126 -18.14 9.95 1.87
C LEU A 126 -17.12 11.09 1.78
N LEU A 127 -15.84 10.76 1.56
CA LEU A 127 -14.72 11.70 1.59
C LEU A 127 -14.36 12.25 0.21
N LEU A 128 -14.34 11.39 -0.81
CA LEU A 128 -13.92 11.70 -2.18
C LEU A 128 -15.11 11.90 -3.13
N LYS A 129 -16.33 11.54 -2.72
CA LYS A 129 -17.57 11.60 -3.52
C LYS A 129 -17.50 10.77 -4.82
N GLU A 130 -16.63 9.78 -4.86
CA GLU A 130 -16.49 8.86 -5.99
C GLU A 130 -17.53 7.73 -5.92
N ARG A 131 -18.02 7.28 -7.08
CA ARG A 131 -18.97 6.17 -7.18
C ARG A 131 -18.23 4.85 -7.42
N LEU A 132 -18.58 3.83 -6.65
CA LEU A 132 -18.07 2.48 -6.86
C LEU A 132 -18.72 1.84 -8.09
N THR A 133 -17.92 1.14 -8.89
CA THR A 133 -18.43 0.34 -10.01
C THR A 133 -19.04 -0.95 -9.48
N ARG A 134 -20.02 -1.52 -10.21
CA ARG A 134 -20.60 -2.83 -9.85
C ARG A 134 -19.53 -3.94 -9.77
N ALA A 135 -18.54 -3.90 -10.65
CA ALA A 135 -17.43 -4.86 -10.63
C ALA A 135 -16.60 -4.75 -9.34
N ALA A 136 -16.30 -3.53 -8.87
CA ALA A 136 -15.60 -3.32 -7.60
C ALA A 136 -16.40 -3.85 -6.40
N VAL A 137 -17.73 -3.64 -6.40
CA VAL A 137 -18.62 -4.16 -5.34
C VAL A 137 -18.62 -5.69 -5.32
N VAL A 138 -18.76 -6.35 -6.48
CA VAL A 138 -18.72 -7.82 -6.56
C VAL A 138 -17.37 -8.37 -6.12
N GLY A 139 -16.27 -7.79 -6.58
CA GLY A 139 -14.92 -8.18 -6.15
C GLY A 139 -14.72 -8.02 -4.64
N LEU A 140 -15.26 -6.95 -4.06
CA LEU A 140 -15.20 -6.72 -2.62
C LEU A 140 -15.98 -7.79 -1.84
N VAL A 141 -17.19 -8.14 -2.27
CA VAL A 141 -17.99 -9.21 -1.63
C VAL A 141 -17.23 -10.54 -1.66
N ILE A 142 -16.65 -10.90 -2.80
CA ILE A 142 -15.84 -12.13 -2.94
C ILE A 142 -14.63 -12.10 -2.02
N ALA A 143 -13.91 -10.97 -1.95
CA ALA A 143 -12.74 -10.81 -1.09
C ALA A 143 -13.10 -10.93 0.41
N ILE A 144 -14.23 -10.34 0.83
CA ILE A 144 -14.72 -10.45 2.22
C ILE A 144 -15.05 -11.90 2.54
N LEU A 145 -15.78 -12.60 1.67
CA LEU A 145 -16.13 -14.01 1.88
C LEU A 145 -14.88 -14.88 2.05
N GLY A 146 -13.90 -14.73 1.15
CA GLY A 146 -12.62 -15.44 1.26
C GLY A 146 -11.87 -15.10 2.56
N GLY A 147 -11.80 -13.83 2.93
CA GLY A 147 -11.18 -13.39 4.18
C GLY A 147 -11.86 -13.97 5.41
N THR A 148 -13.19 -13.98 5.46
CA THR A 148 -13.96 -14.57 6.57
C THR A 148 -13.73 -16.07 6.71
N MET A 149 -13.62 -16.81 5.60
CA MET A 149 -13.33 -18.25 5.63
C MET A 149 -11.94 -18.52 6.23
N ILE A 150 -10.92 -17.75 5.83
CA ILE A 150 -9.56 -17.88 6.36
C ILE A 150 -9.52 -17.50 7.84
N GLY A 151 -10.20 -16.42 8.23
CA GLY A 151 -10.26 -15.98 9.63
C GLY A 151 -10.95 -16.99 10.55
N LEU A 152 -12.01 -17.65 10.07
CA LEU A 152 -12.73 -18.68 10.83
C LEU A 152 -11.97 -20.01 10.92
N SER A 153 -11.10 -20.33 9.97
CA SER A 153 -10.28 -21.55 10.03
C SER A 153 -9.11 -21.47 11.02
N ASP A 154 -8.71 -20.25 11.39
CA ASP A 154 -7.58 -19.95 12.25
C ASP A 154 -7.97 -19.68 13.73
N ALA A 155 -9.28 -19.67 14.04
CA ALA A 155 -9.86 -19.44 15.37
C ALA A 155 -10.17 -20.76 16.09
#